data_AF-A0A1V5A821-F1
#
_entry.id   AF-A0A1V5A821-F1
#
_cell.length_a   1.000
_cell.length_b   1.000
_cell.length_c   1.000
_cell.angle_alpha   90.00
_cell.angle_beta   90.00
_cell.angle_gamma   90.00
#
_symmetry.space_group_name_H-M   'P 1'
#
loop_
_entity.id
_entity.type
_entity.pdbx_description
1 polymer ?
#
loop_
_entity_poly.entity_id
_entity_poly.type
_entity_poly.pdbx_seq_one_letter_code
_entity_poly.pdbx_strand_id
1 'polypeptide(L)'
;MPGPYLYGMPYLQGSLSAYWGKEHSPAAIIIRLLIPVALAFTYFFMTFLILPYHESLILGGLMLVYYIPPAGKESIIPIGIGLGIPWWIMAISLALLDILTGLFMILNFNIALRIPVLGPWISRFLSSGDEFITQHSWISRWSIIGVALFVLLPLQGTGGVGATVVGIITGLSPPKILLAIGCGAIAECLIFALGSELIWRLIKENLFLGLGVAALVASTAVGFYILSRHRHLVLKE
;
A
#
# COMPACT_ATOMS: atom_id res chain seq x y z
N MET A 1 0.86 -22.96 15.59
CA MET A 1 2.31 -22.86 15.87
C MET A 1 2.93 -21.88 14.88
N PRO A 2 3.81 -20.96 15.32
CA PRO A 2 4.56 -20.10 14.39
C PRO A 2 5.34 -20.98 13.41
N GLY A 3 5.36 -20.60 12.13
CA GLY A 3 6.14 -21.34 11.14
C GLY A 3 7.64 -21.32 11.49
N PRO A 4 8.43 -22.28 10.95
CA PRO A 4 9.85 -22.43 11.28
C PRO A 4 10.71 -21.17 11.03
N TYR A 5 10.20 -20.20 10.25
CA TYR A 5 10.87 -18.95 9.89
C TYR A 5 10.92 -17.87 11.00
N LEU A 6 10.26 -18.07 12.13
CA LEU A 6 10.04 -17.01 13.14
C LEU A 6 10.61 -17.33 14.53
N TYR A 7 11.27 -18.47 14.68
CA TYR A 7 11.79 -18.95 15.98
C TYR A 7 12.98 -18.13 16.52
N GLY A 8 13.48 -17.14 15.75
CA GLY A 8 14.67 -16.35 16.08
C GLY A 8 14.44 -14.89 16.51
N MET A 9 13.20 -14.39 16.63
CA MET A 9 12.93 -12.96 16.85
C MET A 9 12.17 -12.66 18.17
N PRO A 10 12.86 -12.67 19.34
CA PRO A 10 12.22 -12.57 20.66
C PRO A 10 11.46 -11.26 20.92
N TYR A 11 11.84 -10.15 20.30
CA TYR A 11 11.18 -8.85 20.48
C TYR A 11 9.90 -8.70 19.64
N LEU A 12 9.70 -9.52 18.61
CA LEU A 12 8.45 -9.56 17.86
C LEU A 12 7.41 -10.49 18.49
N GLN A 13 7.80 -11.31 19.47
CA GLN A 13 6.94 -12.32 20.08
C GLN A 13 5.71 -11.70 20.78
N GLY A 14 5.87 -10.51 21.38
CA GLY A 14 4.78 -9.74 22.00
C GLY A 14 3.79 -9.18 20.97
N SER A 15 4.26 -8.54 19.89
CA SER A 15 3.39 -7.99 18.84
C SER A 15 2.71 -9.10 18.04
N LEU A 16 3.43 -10.17 17.74
CA LEU A 16 2.93 -11.31 16.99
C LEU A 16 2.00 -12.21 17.82
N SER A 17 2.08 -12.20 19.16
CA SER A 17 1.11 -12.90 20.02
C SER A 17 -0.33 -12.39 19.85
N ALA A 18 -0.53 -11.14 19.42
CA ALA A 18 -1.84 -10.62 19.08
C ALA A 18 -2.41 -11.23 17.77
N TYR A 19 -1.53 -11.76 16.91
CA TYR A 19 -1.86 -12.36 15.62
C TYR A 19 -1.80 -13.91 15.66
N TRP A 20 -1.14 -14.49 16.67
CA TRP A 20 -1.02 -15.92 16.90
C TRP A 20 -1.77 -16.40 18.13
N GLY A 21 -2.60 -17.43 17.99
CA GLY A 21 -2.99 -18.26 19.13
C GLY A 21 -4.43 -18.16 19.61
N LYS A 22 -5.36 -17.62 18.82
CA LYS A 22 -6.78 -17.92 19.03
C LYS A 22 -7.17 -19.03 18.06
N GLU A 23 -7.50 -20.21 18.59
CA GLU A 23 -8.25 -21.19 17.81
C GLU A 23 -9.54 -20.52 17.34
N HIS A 24 -9.68 -20.40 16.04
CA HIS A 24 -10.84 -19.77 15.43
C HIS A 24 -11.74 -20.86 14.89
N SER A 25 -13.02 -20.76 15.23
CA SER A 25 -14.03 -21.57 14.56
C SER A 25 -13.93 -21.34 13.03
N PRO A 26 -14.24 -22.35 12.20
CA PRO A 26 -14.22 -22.20 10.74
C PRO A 26 -15.01 -20.98 10.26
N ALA A 27 -16.15 -20.71 10.91
CA ALA A 27 -16.98 -19.54 10.65
C ALA A 27 -16.25 -18.21 10.89
N ALA A 28 -15.47 -18.09 11.97
CA ALA A 28 -14.73 -16.87 12.27
C ALA A 28 -13.62 -16.60 11.23
N ILE A 29 -13.00 -17.64 10.68
CA ILE A 29 -12.01 -17.52 9.60
C ILE A 29 -12.69 -17.00 8.33
N ILE A 30 -13.83 -17.58 7.96
CA ILE A 30 -14.60 -17.15 6.78
C ILE A 30 -15.00 -15.68 6.90
N ILE A 31 -15.55 -15.27 8.06
CA ILE A 31 -15.94 -13.87 8.29
C ILE A 31 -14.75 -12.92 8.12
N ARG A 32 -13.59 -13.26 8.66
CA ARG A 32 -12.37 -12.43 8.55
C ARG A 32 -11.82 -12.30 7.14
N LEU A 33 -11.98 -13.34 6.31
CA LEU A 33 -11.62 -13.30 4.90
C LEU A 33 -12.63 -12.48 4.09
N LEU A 34 -13.92 -12.62 4.40
CA LEU A 34 -14.99 -11.98 3.66
C LEU A 34 -15.15 -10.50 3.99
N ILE A 35 -14.86 -10.04 5.21
CA ILE A 35 -15.08 -8.63 5.59
C ILE A 35 -14.37 -7.64 4.64
N PRO A 36 -13.04 -7.71 4.40
CA PRO A 36 -12.36 -6.77 3.51
C PRO A 36 -12.88 -6.84 2.07
N VAL A 37 -13.17 -8.06 1.60
CA VAL A 37 -13.68 -8.31 0.25
C VAL A 37 -15.09 -7.73 0.10
N ALA A 38 -15.97 -7.98 1.06
CA ALA A 38 -17.33 -7.45 1.08
C ALA A 38 -17.32 -5.92 1.10
N LEU A 39 -16.45 -5.29 1.92
CA LEU A 39 -16.30 -3.84 1.94
C LEU A 39 -15.82 -3.28 0.59
N ALA A 40 -14.89 -3.96 -0.09
CA ALA A 40 -14.44 -3.56 -1.43
C ALA A 40 -15.58 -3.64 -2.46
N PHE A 41 -16.34 -4.74 -2.46
CA PHE A 41 -17.50 -4.88 -3.34
C PHE A 41 -18.60 -3.87 -3.02
N THR A 42 -18.91 -3.65 -1.74
CA THR A 42 -19.88 -2.64 -1.32
C THR A 42 -19.45 -1.26 -1.82
N TYR A 43 -18.19 -0.88 -1.63
CA TYR A 43 -17.67 0.37 -2.16
C TYR A 43 -17.82 0.46 -3.69
N PHE A 44 -17.40 -0.57 -4.42
CA PHE A 44 -17.52 -0.63 -5.88
C PHE A 44 -18.97 -0.48 -6.35
N PHE A 45 -19.94 -1.16 -5.72
CA PHE A 45 -21.35 -1.00 -6.08
C PHE A 45 -21.90 0.39 -5.75
N MET A 46 -21.40 1.03 -4.68
CA MET A 46 -21.77 2.42 -4.36
C MET A 46 -21.29 3.41 -5.42
N THR A 47 -20.23 3.11 -6.20
CA THR A 47 -19.78 4.03 -7.24
C THR A 47 -20.80 4.19 -8.35
N PHE A 48 -21.67 3.20 -8.63
CA PHE A 48 -22.74 3.31 -9.62
C PHE A 48 -23.81 4.34 -9.25
N LEU A 49 -23.88 4.76 -7.99
CA LEU A 49 -24.80 5.83 -7.54
C LEU A 49 -24.24 7.23 -7.86
N ILE A 50 -22.95 7.33 -8.14
CA ILE A 50 -22.21 8.59 -8.28
C ILE A 50 -21.70 8.75 -9.72
N LEU A 51 -21.23 7.67 -10.32
CA LEU A 51 -20.62 7.62 -11.64
C LEU A 51 -21.53 6.91 -12.65
N PRO A 52 -21.53 7.38 -13.92
CA PRO A 52 -21.99 6.62 -15.07
C PRO A 52 -21.54 5.16 -15.07
N TYR A 53 -22.39 4.28 -15.63
CA TYR A 53 -22.16 2.84 -15.68
C TYR A 53 -20.79 2.47 -16.26
N HIS A 54 -20.42 3.09 -17.37
CA HIS A 54 -19.14 2.83 -18.06
C HIS A 54 -17.93 3.21 -17.20
N GLU A 55 -17.96 4.37 -16.54
CA GLU A 55 -16.88 4.86 -15.68
C GLU A 55 -16.74 4.02 -14.40
N SER A 56 -17.85 3.57 -13.82
CA SER A 56 -17.83 2.62 -12.71
C SER A 56 -17.16 1.30 -13.10
N LEU A 57 -17.45 0.76 -14.29
CA LEU A 57 -16.80 -0.45 -14.77
C LEU A 57 -15.29 -0.27 -15.00
N ILE A 58 -14.87 0.87 -15.58
CA ILE A 58 -13.45 1.19 -15.74
C ILE A 58 -12.77 1.24 -14.37
N LEU A 59 -13.38 1.93 -13.41
CA LEU A 59 -12.85 2.02 -12.05
C LEU A 59 -12.69 0.64 -11.42
N GLY A 60 -13.70 -0.23 -11.53
CA GLY A 60 -13.63 -1.61 -11.06
C GLY A 60 -12.48 -2.39 -11.69
N GLY A 61 -12.29 -2.25 -13.01
CA GLY A 61 -11.16 -2.84 -13.73
C GLY A 61 -9.81 -2.34 -13.20
N LEU A 62 -9.67 -1.03 -13.01
CA LEU A 62 -8.47 -0.41 -12.45
C LEU A 62 -8.19 -0.85 -11.00
N MET A 63 -9.23 -1.00 -10.18
CA MET A 63 -9.13 -1.52 -8.81
C MET A 63 -8.62 -2.97 -8.78
N LEU A 64 -8.97 -3.80 -9.78
CA LEU A 64 -8.43 -5.14 -9.91
C LEU A 64 -6.98 -5.14 -10.39
N VAL A 65 -6.66 -4.30 -11.38
CA VAL A 65 -5.30 -4.15 -11.93
C VAL A 65 -4.30 -3.70 -10.88
N TYR A 66 -4.72 -2.93 -9.86
CA TYR A 66 -3.89 -2.54 -8.72
C TYR A 66 -3.18 -3.69 -8.02
N TYR A 67 -3.79 -4.87 -7.98
CA TYR A 67 -3.20 -6.05 -7.34
C TYR A 67 -2.22 -6.83 -8.23
N ILE A 68 -2.04 -6.42 -9.49
CA ILE A 68 -1.19 -7.09 -10.47
C ILE A 68 0.07 -6.25 -10.71
N PRO A 69 1.25 -6.68 -10.23
CA PRO A 69 2.52 -6.03 -10.57
C PRO A 69 2.75 -5.96 -12.08
N PRO A 70 3.28 -4.85 -12.64
CA PRO A 70 3.88 -3.69 -11.95
C PRO A 70 2.91 -2.50 -11.70
N ALA A 71 1.60 -2.68 -11.82
CA ALA A 71 0.65 -1.55 -11.80
C ALA A 71 0.41 -1.04 -10.37
N GLY A 72 1.13 0.01 -9.97
CA GLY A 72 0.89 0.73 -8.72
C GLY A 72 0.00 1.97 -8.89
N LYS A 73 -0.16 2.72 -7.80
CA LYS A 73 -1.01 3.94 -7.76
C LYS A 73 -0.45 5.04 -8.64
N GLU A 74 0.87 5.09 -8.76
CA GLU A 74 1.62 6.00 -9.63
C GLU A 74 1.26 5.82 -11.11
N SER A 75 0.78 4.63 -11.50
CA SER A 75 0.31 4.33 -12.85
C SER A 75 -1.21 4.44 -12.97
N ILE A 76 -1.94 3.84 -12.03
CA ILE A 76 -3.39 3.69 -12.11
C ILE A 76 -4.12 5.03 -11.94
N ILE A 77 -3.66 5.89 -11.03
CA ILE A 77 -4.32 7.17 -10.77
C ILE A 77 -4.28 8.09 -12.01
N PRO A 78 -3.12 8.35 -12.63
CA PRO A 78 -3.07 9.15 -13.86
C PRO A 78 -3.92 8.57 -15.00
N ILE A 79 -3.90 7.24 -15.17
CA ILE A 79 -4.68 6.55 -16.21
C ILE A 79 -6.18 6.72 -15.96
N GLY A 80 -6.65 6.49 -14.74
CA GLY A 80 -8.08 6.62 -14.40
C GLY A 80 -8.60 8.03 -14.62
N ILE A 81 -7.83 9.05 -14.23
CA ILE A 81 -8.18 10.46 -14.47
C ILE A 81 -8.19 10.77 -15.98
N GLY A 82 -7.24 10.23 -16.73
CA GLY A 82 -7.20 10.35 -18.20
C GLY A 82 -8.40 9.70 -18.91
N LEU A 83 -8.93 8.61 -18.34
CA LEU A 83 -10.12 7.93 -18.82
C LEU A 83 -11.44 8.59 -18.37
N GLY A 84 -11.37 9.72 -17.65
CA GLY A 84 -12.53 10.53 -17.27
C GLY A 84 -13.03 10.30 -15.85
N ILE A 85 -12.38 9.44 -15.05
CA ILE A 85 -12.79 9.23 -13.66
C ILE A 85 -12.38 10.46 -12.82
N PRO A 86 -13.28 11.04 -12.01
CA PRO A 86 -12.93 12.15 -11.12
C PRO A 86 -11.78 11.83 -10.19
N TRP A 87 -10.81 12.75 -10.07
CA TRP A 87 -9.59 12.58 -9.27
C TRP A 87 -9.85 12.14 -7.83
N TRP A 88 -10.92 12.65 -7.21
CA TRP A 88 -11.27 12.34 -5.83
C TRP A 88 -11.81 10.92 -5.66
N ILE A 89 -12.51 10.39 -6.67
CA ILE A 89 -12.96 8.99 -6.66
C ILE A 89 -11.76 8.06 -6.83
N MET A 90 -10.82 8.38 -7.75
CA MET A 90 -9.58 7.63 -7.88
C MET A 90 -8.77 7.62 -6.58
N ALA A 91 -8.63 8.78 -5.93
CA ALA A 91 -7.89 8.90 -4.67
C ALA A 91 -8.53 8.07 -3.55
N ILE A 92 -9.85 8.19 -3.35
CA ILE A 92 -10.58 7.43 -2.34
C ILE A 92 -10.52 5.93 -2.64
N SER A 93 -10.70 5.53 -3.89
CA SER A 93 -10.70 4.12 -4.30
C SER A 93 -9.39 3.45 -3.93
N LEU A 94 -8.25 4.02 -4.36
CA LEU A 94 -6.96 3.38 -4.14
C LEU A 94 -6.48 3.49 -2.69
N ALA A 95 -6.80 4.59 -2.00
CA ALA A 95 -6.54 4.70 -0.56
C ALA A 95 -7.35 3.64 0.22
N LEU A 96 -8.61 3.42 -0.16
CA LEU A 96 -9.45 2.39 0.44
C LEU A 96 -8.91 0.99 0.18
N LEU A 97 -8.45 0.68 -1.04
CA LEU A 97 -7.84 -0.63 -1.33
C LEU A 97 -6.66 -0.92 -0.41
N ASP A 98 -5.83 0.07 -0.10
CA ASP A 98 -4.73 -0.08 0.84
C ASP A 98 -5.20 -0.33 2.28
N ILE A 99 -6.20 0.42 2.75
CA ILE A 99 -6.79 0.22 4.07
C ILE A 99 -7.40 -1.19 4.17
N LEU A 100 -8.14 -1.62 3.14
CA LEU A 100 -8.76 -2.95 3.08
C LEU A 100 -7.72 -4.07 2.98
N THR A 101 -6.64 -3.85 2.23
CA THR A 101 -5.52 -4.78 2.16
C THR A 101 -4.80 -4.89 3.50
N GLY A 102 -4.56 -3.77 4.18
CA GLY A 102 -4.02 -3.76 5.54
C GLY A 102 -4.95 -4.45 6.55
N LEU A 103 -6.26 -4.24 6.44
CA LEU A 103 -7.26 -4.92 7.26
C LEU A 103 -7.25 -6.43 7.00
N PHE A 104 -7.19 -6.85 5.73
CA PHE A 104 -7.06 -8.24 5.36
C PHE A 104 -5.79 -8.87 5.96
N MET A 105 -4.66 -8.19 5.84
CA MET A 105 -3.38 -8.63 6.38
C MET A 105 -3.42 -8.77 7.91
N ILE A 106 -4.01 -7.81 8.61
CA ILE A 106 -4.18 -7.85 10.07
C ILE A 106 -5.07 -9.02 10.50
N LEU A 107 -6.20 -9.24 9.82
CA LEU A 107 -7.16 -10.27 10.19
C LEU A 107 -6.70 -11.69 9.80
N ASN A 108 -5.86 -11.81 8.76
CA ASN A 108 -5.53 -13.07 8.12
C ASN A 108 -4.01 -13.28 7.94
N PHE A 109 -3.18 -12.66 8.79
CA PHE A 109 -1.71 -12.70 8.66
C PHE A 109 -1.13 -14.12 8.49
N ASN A 110 -1.67 -15.09 9.24
CA ASN A 110 -1.27 -16.50 9.16
C ASN A 110 -1.56 -17.15 7.80
N ILE A 111 -2.66 -16.75 7.18
CA ILE A 111 -3.06 -17.24 5.86
C ILE A 111 -2.19 -16.53 4.81
N ALA A 112 -1.96 -15.23 4.96
CA ALA A 112 -1.11 -14.43 4.08
C ALA A 112 0.31 -15.01 3.97
N LEU A 113 0.91 -15.45 5.09
CA LEU A 113 2.23 -16.11 5.11
C LEU A 113 2.29 -17.44 4.34
N ARG A 114 1.15 -18.09 4.08
CA ARG A 114 1.08 -19.37 3.35
C ARG A 114 0.83 -19.19 1.86
N ILE A 115 0.60 -17.98 1.38
CA ILE A 115 0.38 -17.70 -0.04
C ILE A 115 1.72 -17.85 -0.79
N PRO A 116 1.80 -18.61 -1.91
CA PRO A 116 3.06 -18.98 -2.54
C PRO A 116 3.97 -17.81 -2.96
N VAL A 117 3.38 -16.68 -3.38
CA VAL A 117 4.12 -15.48 -3.80
C VAL A 117 4.32 -14.51 -2.64
N LEU A 118 3.25 -14.25 -1.88
CA LEU A 118 3.24 -13.26 -0.80
C LEU A 118 4.06 -13.72 0.41
N GLY A 119 3.98 -15.01 0.79
CA GLY A 119 4.64 -15.56 1.96
C GLY A 119 6.17 -15.42 1.94
N PRO A 120 6.86 -15.86 0.87
CA PRO A 120 8.30 -15.66 0.73
C PRO A 120 8.70 -14.17 0.75
N TRP A 121 7.89 -13.30 0.14
CA TRP A 121 8.14 -11.85 0.15
C TRP A 121 8.06 -11.27 1.57
N ILE A 122 7.00 -11.60 2.32
CA ILE A 122 6.83 -11.16 3.71
C ILE A 122 8.00 -11.65 4.57
N SER A 123 8.36 -12.93 4.47
CA SER A 123 9.44 -13.51 5.29
C SER A 123 10.79 -12.83 5.05
N ARG A 124 11.13 -12.53 3.78
CA ARG A 124 12.36 -11.79 3.43
C ARG A 124 12.35 -10.36 3.96
N PHE A 125 11.19 -9.71 3.88
CA PHE A 125 11.03 -8.34 4.36
C PHE A 125 11.15 -8.29 5.89
N LEU A 126 10.57 -9.28 6.57
CA LEU A 126 10.66 -9.43 8.02
C LEU A 126 12.11 -9.65 8.48
N SER A 127 12.85 -10.57 7.83
CA SER A 127 14.25 -10.83 8.19
C SER A 127 15.17 -9.63 7.95
N SER A 128 14.94 -8.88 6.87
CA SER A 128 15.74 -7.68 6.57
C SER A 128 15.42 -6.51 7.49
N GLY A 129 14.16 -6.36 7.90
CA GLY A 129 13.72 -5.32 8.82
C GLY A 129 14.18 -5.56 10.27
N ASP A 130 14.34 -6.83 10.65
CA ASP A 130 14.80 -7.26 11.96
C ASP A 130 16.20 -6.72 12.31
N GLU A 131 17.14 -6.87 11.36
CA GLU A 131 18.50 -6.33 11.45
C GLU A 131 18.51 -4.79 11.52
N PHE A 132 17.55 -4.13 10.85
CA PHE A 132 17.46 -2.67 10.84
C PHE A 132 16.91 -2.09 12.15
N ILE A 133 15.87 -2.72 12.72
CA ILE A 133 15.24 -2.27 13.97
C ILE A 133 16.14 -2.51 15.18
N THR A 134 16.86 -3.64 15.21
CA THR A 134 17.80 -3.95 16.30
C THR A 134 18.93 -2.92 16.41
N GLN A 135 19.36 -2.33 15.28
CA GLN A 135 20.38 -1.28 15.26
C GLN A 135 19.84 0.12 15.61
N HIS A 136 18.55 0.38 15.42
CA HIS A 136 17.96 1.73 15.54
C HIS A 136 16.67 1.75 16.37
N SER A 137 16.77 1.38 17.65
CA SER A 137 15.63 1.30 18.58
C SER A 137 14.83 2.60 18.78
N TRP A 138 15.41 3.76 18.45
CA TRP A 138 14.73 5.06 18.49
C TRP A 138 13.58 5.18 17.48
N ILE A 139 13.60 4.38 16.41
CA ILE A 139 12.56 4.35 15.37
C ILE A 139 11.21 3.90 15.94
N SER A 140 11.23 3.08 17.01
CA SER A 140 10.01 2.64 17.71
C SER A 140 9.15 3.78 18.26
N ARG A 141 9.75 4.95 18.54
CA ARG A 141 9.04 6.13 19.08
C ARG A 141 8.27 6.89 18.01
N TRP A 142 8.67 6.75 16.75
CA TRP A 142 8.06 7.42 15.60
C TRP A 142 7.33 6.45 14.66
N SER A 143 7.08 5.22 15.11
CA SER A 143 6.58 4.12 14.26
C SER A 143 5.31 4.44 13.47
N ILE A 144 4.34 5.16 14.05
CA ILE A 144 3.10 5.51 13.31
C ILE A 144 3.43 6.43 12.14
N ILE A 145 4.23 7.47 12.39
CA ILE A 145 4.66 8.44 11.36
C ILE A 145 5.56 7.75 10.34
N GLY A 146 6.48 6.89 10.80
CA GLY A 146 7.37 6.12 9.93
C GLY A 146 6.60 5.18 9.00
N VAL A 147 5.58 4.49 9.49
CA VAL A 147 4.71 3.62 8.66
C VAL A 147 3.88 4.46 7.69
N ALA A 148 3.32 5.59 8.12
CA ALA A 148 2.58 6.48 7.22
C ALA A 148 3.47 7.04 6.11
N LEU A 149 4.70 7.45 6.44
CA LEU A 149 5.71 7.90 5.46
C LEU A 149 6.17 6.76 4.55
N PHE A 150 6.25 5.53 5.07
CA PHE A 150 6.58 4.36 4.26
C PHE A 150 5.52 4.13 3.19
N VAL A 151 4.22 4.23 3.53
CA VAL A 151 3.12 4.16 2.56
C VAL A 151 3.22 5.29 1.54
N LEU A 152 3.58 6.50 1.98
CA LEU A 152 3.75 7.66 1.10
C LEU A 152 4.81 7.45 0.00
N LEU A 153 5.71 6.47 0.15
CA LEU A 153 6.72 6.19 -0.86
C LEU A 153 6.05 5.61 -2.11
N PRO A 154 6.37 6.14 -3.31
CA PRO A 154 5.78 5.74 -4.58
C PRO A 154 6.40 4.44 -5.09
N LEU A 155 6.35 3.38 -4.27
CA LEU A 155 6.96 2.09 -4.53
C LEU A 155 5.90 1.01 -4.37
N GLN A 156 5.78 0.13 -5.37
CA GLN A 156 4.81 -0.95 -5.27
C GLN A 156 5.11 -1.84 -4.06
N GLY A 157 4.05 -2.15 -3.30
CA GLY A 157 4.14 -2.96 -2.09
C GLY A 157 4.35 -2.17 -0.79
N THR A 158 4.55 -0.85 -0.84
CA THR A 158 4.60 -0.02 0.38
C THR A 158 3.23 0.26 1.00
N GLY A 159 2.15 0.02 0.23
CA GLY A 159 0.77 0.15 0.67
C GLY A 159 0.33 -0.89 1.70
N GLY A 160 -0.90 -1.39 1.61
CA GLY A 160 -1.53 -2.17 2.68
C GLY A 160 -0.72 -3.39 3.19
N VAL A 161 -0.07 -4.12 2.28
CA VAL A 161 0.74 -5.31 2.63
C VAL A 161 2.04 -4.92 3.35
N GLY A 162 2.91 -4.14 2.69
CA GLY A 162 4.22 -3.80 3.25
C GLY A 162 4.11 -2.96 4.51
N ALA A 163 3.22 -1.97 4.55
CA ALA A 163 3.03 -1.13 5.72
C ALA A 163 2.51 -1.92 6.93
N THR A 164 1.69 -2.96 6.70
CA THR A 164 1.29 -3.87 7.78
C THR A 164 2.48 -4.64 8.31
N VAL A 165 3.35 -5.16 7.44
CA VAL A 165 4.58 -5.84 7.86
C VAL A 165 5.51 -4.89 8.63
N VAL A 166 5.79 -3.70 8.10
CA VAL A 166 6.58 -2.66 8.81
C VAL A 166 5.96 -2.30 10.16
N GLY A 167 4.63 -2.14 10.21
CA GLY A 167 3.89 -1.88 11.43
C GLY A 167 4.06 -2.99 12.49
N ILE A 168 4.04 -4.26 12.07
CA ILE A 168 4.26 -5.41 12.95
C ILE A 168 5.71 -5.43 13.46
N ILE A 169 6.70 -5.21 12.59
CA ILE A 169 8.12 -5.19 12.96
C ILE A 169 8.39 -4.06 13.97
N THR A 170 7.78 -2.91 13.77
CA THR A 170 7.91 -1.74 14.66
C THR A 170 7.08 -1.84 15.96
N GLY A 171 6.35 -2.95 16.16
CA GLY A 171 5.61 -3.22 17.38
C GLY A 171 4.30 -2.44 17.52
N LEU A 172 3.74 -1.91 16.43
CA LEU A 172 2.46 -1.21 16.46
C LEU A 172 1.29 -2.17 16.70
N SER A 173 0.29 -1.72 17.44
CA SER A 173 -0.98 -2.44 17.58
C SER A 173 -1.79 -2.37 16.27
N PRO A 174 -2.65 -3.37 15.98
CA PRO A 174 -3.37 -3.42 14.70
C PRO A 174 -4.16 -2.14 14.34
N PRO A 175 -4.88 -1.47 15.26
CA PRO A 175 -5.57 -0.22 14.95
C PRO A 175 -4.61 0.91 14.58
N LYS A 176 -3.42 0.97 15.21
CA LYS A 176 -2.39 1.98 14.89
C LYS A 176 -1.77 1.74 13.52
N ILE A 177 -1.61 0.47 13.13
CA ILE A 177 -1.18 0.10 11.77
C ILE A 177 -2.20 0.58 10.75
N LEU A 178 -3.49 0.28 10.94
CA LEU A 178 -4.55 0.74 10.04
C LEU A 178 -4.62 2.27 9.95
N LEU A 179 -4.46 2.96 11.08
CA LEU A 179 -4.42 4.42 11.10
C LEU A 179 -3.24 4.97 10.29
N ALA A 180 -2.04 4.40 10.48
CA ALA A 180 -0.86 4.80 9.70
C ALA A 180 -1.05 4.54 8.20
N ILE A 181 -1.60 3.38 7.83
CA ILE A 181 -1.94 3.03 6.44
C ILE A 181 -2.94 4.03 5.87
N GLY A 182 -4.02 4.32 6.59
CA GLY A 182 -5.04 5.25 6.14
C GLY A 182 -4.47 6.65 5.92
N CYS A 183 -3.73 7.20 6.89
CA CYS A 183 -3.12 8.52 6.74
C CYS A 183 -2.12 8.58 5.58
N GLY A 184 -1.23 7.59 5.48
CA GLY A 184 -0.23 7.53 4.41
C GLY A 184 -0.89 7.36 3.03
N ALA A 185 -1.82 6.41 2.90
CA ALA A 185 -2.45 6.11 1.62
C ALA A 185 -3.35 7.26 1.13
N ILE A 186 -4.08 7.92 2.03
CA ILE A 186 -4.87 9.12 1.68
C ILE A 186 -3.94 10.23 1.19
N ALA A 187 -2.88 10.54 1.93
CA ALA A 187 -1.94 11.59 1.55
C ALA A 187 -1.28 11.29 0.19
N GLU A 188 -0.80 10.06 0.00
CA GLU A 188 -0.17 9.61 -1.24
C GLU A 188 -1.13 9.68 -2.43
N CYS A 189 -2.34 9.12 -2.28
CA CYS A 189 -3.34 9.11 -3.33
C CYS A 189 -3.79 10.52 -3.70
N LEU A 190 -3.87 11.45 -2.73
CA LEU A 190 -4.18 12.85 -2.99
C LEU A 190 -3.06 13.54 -3.78
N ILE A 191 -1.78 13.31 -3.43
CA ILE A 191 -0.63 13.85 -4.16
C ILE A 191 -0.68 13.40 -5.62
N PHE A 192 -0.86 12.09 -5.86
CA PHE A 192 -0.95 11.55 -7.21
C PHE A 192 -2.18 12.03 -7.96
N ALA A 193 -3.34 12.08 -7.31
CA ALA A 193 -4.59 12.46 -7.97
C ALA A 193 -4.61 13.94 -8.34
N LEU A 194 -4.21 14.83 -7.43
CA LEU A 194 -4.13 16.27 -7.70
C LEU A 194 -3.03 16.60 -8.71
N GLY A 195 -1.87 15.93 -8.60
CA GLY A 195 -0.80 16.07 -9.59
C GLY A 195 -1.23 15.65 -10.99
N SER A 196 -1.92 14.51 -11.09
CA SER A 196 -2.45 14.00 -12.36
C SER A 196 -3.55 14.89 -12.94
N GLU A 197 -4.47 15.36 -12.11
CA GLU A 197 -5.53 16.29 -12.50
C GLU A 197 -4.93 17.59 -13.07
N LEU A 198 -3.91 18.14 -12.41
CA LEU A 198 -3.20 19.32 -12.90
C LEU A 198 -2.55 19.07 -14.27
N ILE A 199 -1.84 17.95 -14.42
CA ILE A 199 -1.20 17.57 -15.70
C ILE A 199 -2.25 17.45 -16.80
N TRP A 200 -3.35 16.75 -16.55
CA TRP A 200 -4.42 16.58 -17.56
C TRP A 200 -5.11 17.88 -17.93
N ARG A 201 -5.32 18.80 -16.97
CA ARG A 201 -5.83 20.14 -17.26
C ARG A 201 -4.88 20.92 -18.15
N LEU A 202 -3.58 20.91 -17.83
CA LEU A 202 -2.57 21.59 -18.63
C LEU A 202 -2.49 21.01 -20.04
N ILE A 203 -2.59 19.68 -20.22
CA ILE A 203 -2.63 19.04 -21.55
C ILE A 203 -3.82 19.53 -22.37
N LYS A 204 -5.01 19.66 -21.75
CA LYS A 204 -6.22 20.14 -22.41
C LYS A 204 -6.15 21.62 -22.79
N GLU A 205 -5.53 22.44 -21.95
CA GLU A 205 -5.36 23.89 -22.19
C GLU A 205 -4.23 24.18 -23.18
N ASN A 206 -3.08 23.51 -23.02
CA ASN A 206 -1.90 23.66 -23.86
C ASN A 206 -1.07 22.37 -23.84
N LEU A 207 -1.16 21.61 -24.92
CA LEU A 207 -0.49 20.32 -25.06
C LEU A 207 1.01 20.38 -24.74
N PHE A 208 1.72 21.41 -25.22
CA PHE A 208 3.17 21.53 -25.00
C PHE A 208 3.53 21.81 -23.54
N LEU A 209 2.76 22.67 -22.86
CA LEU A 209 2.95 22.94 -21.43
C LEU A 209 2.63 21.71 -20.59
N GLY A 210 1.51 21.03 -20.86
CA GLY A 210 1.12 19.81 -20.16
C GLY A 210 2.15 18.69 -20.31
N LEU A 211 2.62 18.44 -21.54
CA LEU A 211 3.67 17.46 -21.80
C LEU A 211 5.01 17.87 -21.16
N GLY A 212 5.34 19.16 -21.17
CA GLY A 212 6.53 19.70 -20.51
C GLY A 212 6.54 19.44 -19.00
N VAL A 213 5.41 19.69 -18.32
CA VAL A 213 5.26 19.41 -16.88
C VAL A 213 5.30 17.90 -16.61
N ALA A 214 4.62 17.07 -17.42
CA ALA A 214 4.67 15.62 -17.27
C ALA A 214 6.10 15.08 -17.42
N ALA A 215 6.84 15.56 -18.42
CA ALA A 215 8.24 15.19 -18.64
C ALA A 215 9.16 15.65 -17.49
N LEU A 216 8.91 16.83 -16.92
CA LEU A 216 9.64 17.32 -15.75
C LEU A 216 9.42 16.43 -14.52
N VAL A 217 8.17 16.06 -14.24
CA VAL A 217 7.84 15.15 -13.13
C VAL A 217 8.46 13.77 -13.34
N ALA A 218 8.37 13.21 -14.55
CA ALA A 218 8.98 11.93 -14.87
C ALA A 218 10.51 11.97 -14.75
N SER A 219 11.16 13.01 -15.28
CA SER A 219 12.62 13.16 -15.26
C SER A 219 13.17 13.39 -13.84
N THR A 220 12.45 14.12 -12.99
CA THR A 220 12.83 14.29 -11.57
C THR A 220 12.72 12.97 -10.80
N ALA A 221 11.67 12.19 -11.02
CA ALA A 221 11.54 10.85 -10.43
C ALA A 221 12.66 9.90 -10.90
N VAL A 222 12.96 9.88 -12.21
CA VAL A 222 14.06 9.08 -12.77
C VAL A 222 15.41 9.54 -12.24
N GLY A 223 15.65 10.86 -12.16
CA GLY A 223 16.87 11.43 -11.60
C GLY A 223 17.07 11.03 -10.14
N PHE A 224 16.01 11.08 -9.33
CA PHE A 224 16.04 10.63 -7.94
C PHE A 224 16.33 9.13 -7.84
N TYR A 225 15.73 8.31 -8.69
CA TYR A 225 15.99 6.86 -8.76
C TYR A 225 17.45 6.55 -9.13
N ILE A 226 18.00 7.24 -10.13
CA ILE A 226 19.41 7.06 -10.55
C ILE A 226 20.36 7.49 -9.43
N LEU A 227 20.14 8.65 -8.82
CA LEU A 227 20.99 9.16 -7.72
C LEU A 227 20.96 8.24 -6.50
N SER A 228 19.78 7.76 -6.10
CA SER A 228 19.66 6.81 -4.99
C SER A 228 20.36 5.49 -5.29
N ARG A 229 20.25 4.98 -6.52
CA ARG A 229 20.96 3.76 -6.95
C ARG A 229 22.49 3.94 -6.95
N HIS A 230 23.00 5.07 -7.43
CA HIS A 230 24.44 5.35 -7.42
C HIS A 230 25.01 5.43 -5.99
N ARG A 231 24.29 6.08 -5.06
CA ARG A 231 24.74 6.14 -3.65
C ARG A 231 24.81 4.76 -2.99
N HIS A 232 23.90 3.86 -3.32
CA HIS A 232 23.93 2.48 -2.82
C HIS A 232 25.09 1.63 -3.38
N LEU A 233 25.60 1.95 -4.58
CA LEU A 233 26.76 1.26 -5.17
C LEU A 233 28.08 1.77 -4.58
N VAL A 234 28.22 3.08 -4.39
CA VAL A 234 29.43 3.71 -3.82
C VAL A 234 29.64 3.34 -2.34
N LEU A 235 28.58 3.04 -1.59
CA LEU A 235 28.68 2.61 -0.18
C LEU A 235 29.01 1.12 0.00
N LYS A 236 29.14 0.36 -1.09
CA LYS A 236 29.54 -1.06 -1.08
C LYS A 236 31.00 -1.29 -1.47
N GLU A 237 31.73 -0.24 -1.87
CA GLU A 237 33.19 -0.21 -2.06
C GLU A 237 33.87 0.29 -0.79
#